data_AF-A0A268QTZ4-F1
#
_entry.id   AF-A0A268QTZ4-F1
#
_cell.length_a   1.000
_cell.length_b   1.000
_cell.length_c   1.000
_cell.angle_alpha   90.00
_cell.angle_beta   90.00
_cell.angle_gamma   90.00
#
_symmetry.space_group_name_H-M   'P 1'
#
loop_
_entity.id
_entity.type
_entity.pdbx_description
1 polymer ?
#
loop_
_entity_poly.entity_id
_entity_poly.type
_entity_poly.pdbx_seq_one_letter_code
_entity_poly.pdbx_strand_id
1 'polypeptide(L)' 'HHNTGDAWCIYPMYAFAHPLEDAIEGITHSLCTTEFEDQRPLYNWVIEECEMEHKPEQTEFGRLNIT' A
#
# COMPACT_ATOMS: atom_id res chain seq x y z
N HIS A 1 16.58 -11.59 4.51
CA HIS A 1 15.20 -11.33 4.97
C HIS A 1 14.60 -12.62 5.57
N HIS A 2 13.84 -12.57 6.67
CA HIS A 2 13.45 -13.78 7.43
C HIS A 2 12.62 -14.80 6.65
N ASN A 3 11.80 -14.37 5.68
CA ASN A 3 11.00 -15.27 4.82
C ASN A 3 11.72 -15.71 3.54
N THR A 4 12.73 -14.97 3.07
CA THR A 4 13.33 -15.13 1.73
C THR A 4 14.85 -15.33 1.75
N GLY A 5 15.45 -15.45 2.94
CA GLY A 5 16.88 -15.63 3.12
C GLY A 5 17.70 -14.53 2.43
N ASP A 6 18.72 -14.94 1.70
CA ASP A 6 19.64 -14.05 0.97
C ASP A 6 19.27 -13.91 -0.53
N ALA A 7 18.06 -14.32 -0.92
CA ALA A 7 17.64 -14.29 -2.32
C ALA A 7 17.55 -12.88 -2.92
N TRP A 8 17.37 -11.86 -2.08
CA TRP A 8 17.17 -10.48 -2.50
C TRP A 8 18.15 -9.52 -1.83
N CYS A 9 18.76 -8.66 -2.63
CA CYS A 9 19.61 -7.55 -2.17
C CYS A 9 18.93 -6.18 -2.33
N ILE A 10 17.71 -6.13 -2.88
CA ILE A 10 16.87 -4.94 -3.01
C ILE A 10 15.49 -5.24 -2.46
N TYR A 11 14.87 -4.27 -1.80
CA TYR A 11 13.58 -4.42 -1.13
C TYR A 11 12.69 -3.21 -1.45
N PRO A 12 11.39 -3.43 -1.71
CA PRO A 12 10.48 -2.33 -1.96
C PRO A 12 10.24 -1.53 -0.67
N MET A 13 10.02 -0.22 -0.82
CA MET A 13 9.52 0.62 0.26
C MET A 13 8.02 0.42 0.42
N TYR A 14 7.49 0.68 1.62
CA TYR A 14 6.06 0.56 1.92
C TYR A 14 5.16 1.25 0.87
N ALA A 15 5.47 2.50 0.52
CA ALA A 15 4.68 3.29 -0.43
C ALA A 15 4.66 2.72 -1.87
N PHE A 16 5.56 1.78 -2.20
CA PHE A 16 5.57 1.08 -3.48
C PHE A 16 4.95 -0.32 -3.38
N ALA A 17 5.21 -1.06 -2.30
CA ALA A 17 4.67 -2.41 -2.12
C ALA A 17 3.16 -2.39 -1.87
N HIS A 18 2.69 -1.51 -0.98
CA HIS A 18 1.29 -1.52 -0.52
C HIS A 18 0.26 -1.37 -1.65
N PRO A 19 0.36 -0.37 -2.56
CA PRO A 19 -0.65 -0.22 -3.61
C PRO A 19 -0.70 -1.41 -4.58
N LEU A 20 0.46 -2.03 -4.83
CA LEU A 20 0.56 -3.21 -5.70
C LEU A 20 0.01 -4.45 -5.03
N GLU A 21 0.31 -4.66 -3.74
CA GLU A 21 -0.22 -5.80 -2.97
C GLU A 21 -1.74 -5.75 -2.89
N ASP A 22 -2.33 -4.59 -2.56
CA ASP A 22 -3.80 -4.42 -2.55
C ASP A 22 -4.43 -4.74 -3.91
N ALA A 23 -3.81 -4.29 -5.00
CA ALA A 23 -4.30 -4.53 -6.34
C ALA A 23 -4.14 -6.00 -6.80
N ILE A 24 -3.06 -6.68 -6.37
CA ILE A 24 -2.84 -8.11 -6.63
C ILE A 24 -3.86 -8.95 -5.86
N GLU A 25 -4.15 -8.59 -4.61
CA GLU A 25 -5.09 -9.30 -3.75
C GLU A 25 -6.57 -8.98 -4.06
N GLY A 26 -6.84 -8.00 -4.93
CA GLY A 26 -8.19 -7.61 -5.31
C GLY A 26 -8.92 -6.85 -4.20
N ILE A 27 -8.18 -6.13 -3.36
CA ILE A 27 -8.74 -5.24 -2.36
C ILE A 27 -9.58 -4.17 -3.05
N THR A 28 -10.74 -3.85 -2.47
CA THR A 28 -11.62 -2.79 -2.99
C THR A 28 -11.48 -1.49 -2.20
N HIS A 29 -11.36 -1.60 -0.87
CA HIS A 29 -11.20 -0.46 0.03
C HIS A 29 -10.03 -0.72 0.96
N SER A 30 -8.93 0.01 0.75
CA SER A 30 -7.74 -0.05 1.59
C SER A 30 -7.89 0.92 2.75
N LEU A 31 -8.17 0.38 3.94
CA LEU A 31 -8.45 1.20 5.13
C LEU A 31 -7.18 1.41 5.94
N CYS A 32 -6.74 2.66 6.07
CA CYS A 32 -5.54 3.03 6.84
C CYS A 32 -5.81 4.22 7.76
N THR A 33 -4.82 4.62 8.57
CA THR A 33 -4.99 5.76 9.46
C THR A 33 -4.64 7.08 8.78
N THR A 34 -5.15 8.20 9.31
CA THR A 34 -4.93 9.56 8.76
C THR A 34 -3.46 9.97 8.56
N GLU A 35 -2.52 9.33 9.26
CA GLU A 35 -1.08 9.53 9.06
C GLU A 35 -0.59 9.19 7.64
N PHE A 36 -1.37 8.44 6.86
CA PHE A 36 -1.02 8.01 5.50
C PHE A 36 -1.73 8.82 4.41
N GLU A 37 -2.50 9.85 4.76
CA GLU A 37 -3.24 10.66 3.78
C GLU A 37 -2.31 11.29 2.72
N ASP A 38 -1.16 11.83 3.13
CA ASP A 38 -0.18 12.42 2.23
C ASP A 38 0.45 11.41 1.25
N GLN A 39 0.34 10.10 1.53
CA GLN A 39 0.84 9.04 0.66
C GLN A 39 -0.18 8.61 -0.40
N ARG A 40 -1.47 8.95 -0.22
CA ARG A 40 -2.55 8.58 -1.16
C ARG A 40 -2.30 9.02 -2.60
N PRO A 41 -1.75 10.21 -2.90
CA PRO A 41 -1.41 10.58 -4.28
C PRO A 41 -0.39 9.63 -4.92
N LEU A 42 0.61 9.17 -4.16
CA LEU A 42 1.59 8.21 -4.66
C LEU A 42 0.99 6.80 -4.79
N TYR A 43 0.12 6.40 -3.86
CA TYR A 43 -0.63 5.15 -3.94
C TYR A 43 -1.42 5.07 -5.26
N ASN A 44 -2.20 6.10 -5.57
CA ASN A 44 -2.97 6.18 -6.81
C ASN A 44 -2.09 6.17 -8.05
N TRP A 45 -1.00 6.95 -8.02
CA TRP A 45 -0.06 7.01 -9.14
C TRP A 45 0.56 5.64 -9.45
N VAL A 46 0.96 4.87 -8.43
CA VAL A 46 1.52 3.52 -8.63
C VAL A 46 0.50 2.60 -9.30
N ILE A 47 -0.76 2.60 -8.85
CA ILE A 47 -1.83 1.77 -9.43
C ILE A 47 -2.13 2.15 -10.89
N GLU A 48 -2.14 3.44 -11.19
CA GLU A 48 -2.40 3.95 -12.54
C GLU A 48 -1.29 3.57 -13.52
N GLU A 49 -0.03 3.70 -13.11
CA GLU A 49 1.13 3.49 -13.99
C GLU A 49 1.55 2.02 -14.12
N CYS A 50 1.17 1.16 -13.17
CA CYS A 50 1.55 -0.26 -13.17
C CYS A 50 0.52 -1.18 -13.85
N GLU A 51 -0.47 -0.62 -14.56
CA GLU A 51 -1.47 -1.38 -15.35
C GLU A 51 -2.21 -2.48 -14.56
N MET A 52 -2.49 -2.24 -13.29
CA MET A 52 -3.13 -3.24 -12.41
C MET A 52 -4.58 -3.55 -12.81
N GLU A 53 -4.98 -4.81 -12.68
CA GLU A 53 -6.36 -5.27 -12.97
C GLU A 53 -7.36 -4.66 -11.97
N HIS A 54 -7.05 -4.71 -10.69
CA HIS A 54 -7.86 -4.10 -9.63
C HIS A 54 -7.30 -2.73 -9.27
N LYS A 55 -8.20 -1.77 -9.04
CA LYS A 55 -7.86 -0.40 -8.65
C LYS A 55 -8.44 -0.12 -7.26
N PRO A 56 -7.76 -0.56 -6.19
CA PRO A 56 -8.22 -0.32 -4.82
C PRO A 56 -8.28 1.17 -4.51
N GLU A 57 -9.23 1.57 -3.68
CA GLU A 57 -9.32 2.95 -3.17
C GLU A 57 -8.83 3.01 -1.72
N GLN A 58 -7.84 3.87 -1.45
CA GLN A 58 -7.39 4.13 -0.09
C GLN A 58 -8.36 5.07 0.64
N THR A 59 -8.78 4.70 1.85
CA THR A 59 -9.63 5.51 2.73
C THR A 59 -9.04 5.55 4.14
N GLU A 60 -8.88 6.75 4.67
CA GLU A 60 -8.26 7.01 5.96
C GLU A 60 -9.28 7.15 7.09
N PHE A 61 -8.93 6.68 8.28
CA PHE A 61 -9.71 6.88 9.50
C PHE A 61 -8.83 7.36 10.67
N GLY A 62 -9.43 8.06 11.63
CA GLY A 62 -8.72 8.53 12.81
C GLY A 62 -8.28 7.36 13.70
N ARG A 63 -7.02 7.33 14.13
CA ARG A 63 -6.54 6.31 15.05
C ARG A 63 -7.19 6.42 16.44
N LEU A 64 -7.34 5.29 17.12
CA LEU A 64 -7.70 5.28 18.54
C LEU A 64 -6.47 5.65 19.38
N ASN A 65 -6.61 6.65 20.25
CA ASN A 65 -5.62 6.97 21.29
C ASN A 65 -6.20 6.62 22.66
N ILE A 66 -5.53 5.76 23.43
CA ILE A 66 -5.89 5.45 24.83
C ILE A 66 -4.84 6.10 25.72
N THR A 67 -5.31 6.91 26.68
CA THR A 67 -4.48 7.63 27.66
C THR A 67 -4.53 6.97 29.03
#